data_AF-A0A2T2YQB3-F1
#
_entry.id   AF-A0A2T2YQB3-F1
#
_cell.length_a   1.000
_cell.length_b   1.000
_cell.length_c   1.000
_cell.angle_alpha   90.00
_cell.angle_beta   90.00
_cell.angle_gamma   90.00
#
_symmetry.space_group_name_H-M   'P 1'
#
loop_
_entity.id
_entity.type
_entity.pdbx_description
1 polymer ?
#
loop_
_entity_poly.entity_id
_entity_poly.type
_entity_poly.pdbx_seq_one_letter_code
_entity_poly.pdbx_strand_id
1 'polypeptide(L)' 'MVSIGLPYKKGPCTWAVSFRIEGIEEVPLDQTVRGADSAEALISALRAIAAVIDSWNVDHSITWNGRTDLGFSP' A
#
# COMPACT_ATOMS: atom_id res chain seq x y z
N MET A 1 -8.05 8.79 0.62
CA MET A 1 -6.83 9.27 -0.07
C MET A 1 -5.68 8.32 0.27
N VAL A 2 -4.79 7.99 -0.67
CA VAL A 2 -3.57 7.19 -0.38
C VAL A 2 -2.35 8.09 -0.52
N SER A 3 -1.47 8.10 0.47
CA SER A 3 -0.20 8.81 0.45
C SER A 3 0.95 7.83 0.67
N ILE A 4 1.93 7.84 -0.22
CA ILE A 4 3.13 6.98 -0.14
C ILE A 4 4.36 7.89 0.00
N GLY A 5 5.17 7.62 1.02
CA GLY A 5 6.45 8.29 1.23
C GLY A 5 7.54 7.78 0.30
N LEU A 6 8.62 8.55 0.16
CA LEU A 6 9.81 8.08 -0.57
C LEU A 6 10.52 6.99 0.23
N PRO A 7 11.09 5.96 -0.45
CA PRO A 7 11.93 4.98 0.21
C PRO A 7 13.11 5.65 0.92
N TYR A 8 13.36 5.24 2.16
CA TYR A 8 14.48 5.72 2.95
C TYR A 8 15.25 4.55 3.56
N LYS A 9 16.55 4.74 3.74
CA LYS A 9 17.42 3.71 4.28
C LYS A 9 17.26 3.64 5.81
N LYS A 10 16.95 2.46 6.34
CA LYS A 10 16.80 2.17 7.77
C LYS A 10 17.88 1.18 8.20
N GLY A 11 19.07 1.72 8.52
CA GLY A 11 20.25 0.93 8.87
C GLY A 11 21.09 0.54 7.64
N PRO A 12 22.04 -0.40 7.79
CA PRO A 12 23.07 -0.64 6.78
C PRO A 12 22.56 -1.29 5.48
N CYS A 13 21.53 -2.16 5.56
CA CYS A 13 21.08 -3.00 4.44
C CYS A 13 19.56 -3.10 4.28
N THR A 14 18.80 -2.17 4.84
CA THR A 14 17.32 -2.24 4.79
C THR A 14 16.75 -0.91 4.35
N TRP A 15 15.80 -0.97 3.44
CA TRP A 15 15.01 0.17 3.00
C TRP A 15 13.62 0.06 3.60
N ALA A 16 13.01 1.21 3.87
CA ALA A 16 11.67 1.31 4.38
C ALA A 16 10.87 2.33 3.58
N VAL A 17 9.57 2.08 3.48
CA VAL A 17 8.60 3.00 2.90
C VAL A 17 7.42 3.07 3.85
N SER A 18 7.01 4.30 4.18
CA SER A 18 5.81 4.54 4.97
C SER A 18 4.67 4.92 4.03
N PHE A 19 3.47 4.46 4.34
CA PHE A 19 2.26 4.85 3.62
C PHE A 19 1.12 5.12 4.60
N ARG A 20 0.20 5.97 4.16
CA ARG A 20 -1.02 6.35 4.87
C ARG A 20 -2.20 6.12 3.95
N ILE A 21 -3.29 5.58 4.50
CA ILE A 21 -4.56 5.56 3.82
C ILE A 21 -5.63 6.25 4.68
N GLU A 22 -6.27 7.26 4.11
CA GLU A 22 -7.29 8.10 4.76
C GLU A 22 -8.69 7.72 4.30
N GLY A 23 -9.66 7.83 5.23
CA GLY A 23 -11.08 7.59 4.98
C GLY A 23 -11.55 6.18 5.32
N ILE A 24 -10.84 5.50 6.22
CA ILE A 24 -10.96 4.04 6.43
C ILE A 24 -11.53 3.66 7.79
N GLU A 25 -11.23 4.44 8.81
CA GLU A 25 -12.00 4.57 10.04
C GLU A 25 -11.81 6.05 10.46
N GLU A 26 -12.37 6.50 11.59
CA GLU A 26 -12.14 7.86 12.10
C GLU A 26 -10.63 8.19 12.30
N VAL A 27 -9.75 7.18 12.22
CA VAL A 27 -8.30 7.31 12.36
C VAL A 27 -7.57 6.81 11.10
N PRO A 28 -6.62 7.59 10.55
CA PRO A 28 -5.78 7.15 9.43
C PRO A 28 -4.95 5.90 9.77
N LEU A 29 -4.83 4.97 8.83
CA LEU A 29 -3.96 3.81 8.97
C LEU A 29 -2.54 4.19 8.51
N ASP A 30 -1.62 4.35 9.45
CA ASP A 30 -0.19 4.60 9.19
C ASP A 30 0.60 3.28 9.28
N GLN A 31 1.28 2.92 8.19
CA GLN A 31 2.02 1.66 8.06
C GLN A 31 3.44 1.91 7.54
N THR A 32 4.37 1.00 7.87
CA THR A 32 5.74 1.03 7.34
C THR A 32 6.19 -0.37 6.96
N VAL A 33 6.55 -0.55 5.69
CA VAL A 33 7.05 -1.80 5.12
C VAL A 33 8.55 -1.70 4.84
N ARG A 34 9.18 -2.85 4.55
CA ARG A 34 10.63 -2.95 4.35
C ARG A 34 10.96 -3.69 3.05
N GLY A 35 12.16 -3.45 2.52
CA GLY A 35 12.76 -4.18 1.41
C GLY A 35 14.28 -4.21 1.51
N ALA A 36 14.93 -5.10 0.74
CA ALA A 36 16.37 -5.18 0.62
C ALA A 36 16.95 -3.98 -0.13
N ASP A 37 16.19 -3.44 -1.09
CA ASP A 37 16.47 -2.17 -1.78
C ASP A 37 15.26 -1.22 -1.78
N SER A 38 15.47 -0.02 -2.34
CA SER A 38 14.44 1.03 -2.40
C SER A 38 13.24 0.64 -3.27
N ALA A 39 13.46 -0.12 -4.35
CA ALA A 39 12.41 -0.56 -5.24
C ALA A 39 11.54 -1.65 -4.59
N GLU A 40 12.17 -2.62 -3.93
CA GLU A 40 11.47 -3.68 -3.21
C GLU A 40 10.62 -3.11 -2.05
N ALA A 41 11.15 -2.13 -1.32
CA ALA A 41 10.40 -1.46 -0.27
C ALA A 41 9.15 -0.74 -0.83
N LEU A 42 9.26 -0.12 -2.01
CA LEU A 42 8.14 0.55 -2.68
C LEU A 42 7.11 -0.47 -3.21
N ILE A 43 7.56 -1.54 -3.85
CA ILE A 43 6.68 -2.63 -4.33
C ILE A 43 5.93 -3.25 -3.16
N SER A 44 6.61 -3.46 -2.04
CA SER A 44 5.98 -3.99 -0.81
C SER A 44 4.91 -3.05 -0.26
N ALA A 45 5.10 -1.73 -0.37
CA ALA A 45 4.13 -0.75 0.08
C ALA A 45 2.88 -0.79 -0.79
N LEU A 46 3.06 -0.84 -2.11
CA LEU A 46 1.96 -0.96 -3.07
C LEU A 46 1.14 -2.24 -2.86
N ARG A 47 1.81 -3.38 -2.63
CA ARG A 47 1.14 -4.65 -2.31
C ARG A 47 0.33 -4.58 -1.02
N ALA A 48 0.88 -3.98 0.03
CA ALA A 48 0.16 -3.81 1.30
C ALA A 48 -1.08 -2.93 1.13
N ILE A 49 -0.97 -1.84 0.36
CA ILE A 49 -2.11 -0.96 0.04
C ILE A 49 -3.18 -1.73 -0.75
N ALA A 50 -2.79 -2.49 -1.78
CA ALA A 50 -3.71 -3.28 -2.58
C ALA A 50 -4.48 -4.30 -1.71
N ALA A 51 -3.77 -5.06 -0.87
CA ALA A 51 -4.39 -6.03 0.03
C ALA A 51 -5.38 -5.39 1.02
N VAL A 52 -5.06 -4.20 1.53
CA VAL A 52 -5.95 -3.44 2.41
C VAL A 52 -7.22 -3.00 1.67
N ILE A 53 -7.09 -2.45 0.45
CA ILE A 53 -8.24 -2.02 -0.33
C ILE A 53 -9.13 -3.23 -0.72
N ASP A 54 -8.52 -4.34 -1.15
CA ASP A 54 -9.25 -5.57 -1.47
C ASP A 54 -10.02 -6.11 -0.27
N SER A 55 -9.46 -6.00 0.94
CA SER A 55 -10.12 -6.43 2.18
C SER A 55 -11.39 -5.64 2.54
N TRP A 56 -11.59 -4.45 1.94
CA TRP A 56 -12.84 -3.69 2.08
C TRP A 56 -13.74 -3.78 0.86
N ASN A 57 -13.20 -4.13 -0.30
CA ASN A 57 -13.99 -4.38 -1.51
C ASN A 57 -14.58 -5.80 -1.53
N VAL A 58 -14.96 -6.34 -0.37
CA VAL A 58 -15.48 -7.71 -0.21
C VAL A 58 -16.80 -7.89 -0.93
N ASP A 59 -17.59 -6.83 -1.03
CA ASP A 59 -18.86 -6.81 -1.76
C ASP A 59 -18.70 -6.49 -3.25
N HIS A 60 -17.47 -6.29 -3.72
CA HIS A 60 -17.15 -5.99 -5.11
C HIS A 60 -17.77 -4.67 -5.63
N SER A 61 -18.14 -3.76 -4.74
CA SER A 61 -18.77 -2.47 -5.09
C SER A 61 -17.79 -1.43 -5.62
N ILE A 62 -16.53 -1.46 -5.18
CA ILE A 62 -15.48 -0.57 -5.68
C ILE A 62 -14.97 -1.13 -7.00
N THR A 63 -15.12 -0.37 -8.08
CA THR A 63 -14.68 -0.79 -9.41
C THR A 63 -13.79 0.28 -10.06
N TRP A 64 -12.80 -0.18 -10.82
CA TRP A 64 -11.96 0.62 -11.69
C TRP A 64 -12.17 0.19 -13.14
N ASN A 65 -12.63 1.11 -14.00
CA ASN A 65 -13.05 0.80 -15.37
C ASN A 65 -14.03 -0.37 -15.48
N GLY A 66 -14.94 -0.49 -14.51
CA GLY A 66 -15.93 -1.58 -14.47
C GLY A 66 -15.36 -2.96 -14.09
N ARG A 67 -14.10 -3.03 -13.63
CA ARG A 67 -13.49 -4.22 -13.05
C ARG A 67 -13.24 -4.01 -11.57
N THR A 68 -13.46 -5.05 -10.77
CA THR A 68 -13.18 -5.03 -9.33
C THR A 68 -11.69 -5.06 -8.99
N ASP A 69 -10.87 -5.54 -9.93
CA ASP A 69 -9.41 -5.54 -9.80
C ASP A 69 -8.87 -4.13 -10.10
N LEU A 70 -8.15 -3.55 -9.14
CA LEU A 70 -7.43 -2.28 -9.28
C LEU A 70 -6.15 -2.40 -10.13
N GLY A 71 -5.85 -3.58 -10.67
CA GLY A 71 -4.72 -3.83 -11.55
C GLY A 71 -3.45 -4.26 -10.80
N PHE A 72 -3.59 -4.84 -9.61
CA PHE A 72 -2.47 -5.30 -8.78
C PHE A 72 -2.34 -6.83 -8.72
N SER A 73 -3.04 -7.56 -9.60
CA SER A 73 -2.89 -9.02 -9.72
C SER A 73 -1.41 -9.45 -9.86
N PRO A 74 -1.01 -10.56 -9.22
CA PRO A 74 0.38 -11.02 -9.12
C PRO A 74 1.05 -11.31 -10.47
#